data_AF-E9FXN1-F1
#
_entry.id   AF-E9FXN1-F1
#
_cell.length_a   1.000
_cell.length_b   1.000
_cell.length_c   1.000
_cell.angle_alpha   90.00
_cell.angle_beta   90.00
_cell.angle_gamma   90.00
#
_symmetry.space_group_name_H-M   'P 1'
#
loop_
_entity.id
_entity.type
_entity.pdbx_description
1 polymer ?
#
loop_
_entity_poly.entity_id
_entity_poly.type
_entity_poly.pdbx_seq_one_letter_code
_entity_poly.pdbx_strand_id
1 'polypeptide(L)'
;MTKAAPLLCKIALFGLLVNLSIGKPNMAQLAPIASFLSWREHESHCGGQHQSPINIESATAIIANYPEFVFHNYDLVFPERLENNGHTVELKIEEQGISAELPFITGGGLTDRYNFVQLHFHWGQSFSGSEHRIDGEQYPAELHMVHYNSKYGTFTEALSYEDGLAVFGIMIELQSRDNIAFRHLEQFDNIIDPSIANSDTLKYSVPLSDLLPDNTDSFFRYNGSLTTGDCNEDVIWTVFDTPIAISERQLAKFRRLRDEHGNELVENVRLTQLLHDRVVMYRPQSNPSSPSLSNPSSPLLSLPDLISAIEFPLE
;
A
#
# COMPACT_ATOMS: atom_id res chain seq x y z
N MET A 1 -1.81 81.84 20.92
CA MET A 1 -0.35 81.75 20.75
C MET A 1 -0.07 80.43 20.03
N THR A 2 -0.16 80.47 18.70
CA THR A 2 0.99 80.44 17.77
C THR A 2 1.64 79.07 17.62
N LYS A 3 1.33 78.40 16.51
CA LYS A 3 2.25 77.82 15.50
C LYS A 3 1.37 77.34 14.33
N ALA A 4 1.32 78.09 13.23
CA ALA A 4 2.26 78.07 12.10
C ALA A 4 2.06 76.81 11.21
N ALA A 5 1.46 77.05 10.05
CA ALA A 5 1.23 76.17 8.90
C ALA A 5 2.51 76.08 8.01
N PRO A 6 2.47 75.89 6.68
CA PRO A 6 1.70 75.01 5.77
C PRO A 6 2.66 74.25 4.80
N LEU A 7 2.17 73.33 3.95
CA LEU A 7 2.45 73.39 2.50
C LEU A 7 1.56 72.40 1.72
N LEU A 8 0.51 72.95 1.11
CA LEU A 8 -0.20 72.36 0.00
C LEU A 8 0.57 72.69 -1.29
N CYS A 9 1.03 71.67 -2.01
CA CYS A 9 1.39 71.81 -3.41
C CYS A 9 0.60 70.78 -4.23
N LYS A 10 -0.35 71.29 -5.01
CA LYS A 10 -1.07 70.54 -6.05
C LYS A 10 -0.11 70.28 -7.20
N ILE A 11 0.12 69.02 -7.56
CA ILE A 11 0.62 68.63 -8.88
C ILE A 11 -0.23 67.46 -9.40
N ALA A 12 -0.51 67.53 -10.69
CA ALA A 12 -1.54 66.87 -11.46
C ALA A 12 -1.52 65.33 -11.42
N LEU A 13 -2.72 64.74 -11.41
CA LEU A 13 -2.97 63.36 -11.82
C LEU A 13 -2.64 63.23 -13.31
N PHE A 14 -1.60 62.47 -13.63
CA PHE A 14 -1.46 61.78 -14.92
C PHE A 14 -1.06 60.34 -14.63
N GLY A 15 -1.74 59.43 -15.33
CA GLY A 15 -1.95 58.06 -14.87
C GLY A 15 -0.72 57.14 -14.88
N LEU A 16 -0.85 56.09 -14.08
CA LEU A 16 -0.38 54.76 -14.43
C LEU A 16 -1.31 53.74 -13.73
N LEU A 17 -2.27 53.21 -14.48
CA LEU A 17 -2.97 51.99 -14.11
C LEU A 17 -1.97 50.85 -14.24
N VAL A 18 -1.43 50.37 -13.12
CA VAL A 18 -0.80 49.06 -13.08
C VAL A 18 -1.92 48.03 -13.07
N ASN A 19 -2.23 47.48 -14.24
CA ASN A 19 -3.02 46.27 -14.38
C ASN A 19 -2.23 45.10 -13.77
N LEU A 20 -2.43 44.82 -12.49
CA LEU A 20 -2.19 43.49 -11.96
C LEU A 20 -3.33 42.60 -12.47
N SER A 21 -3.12 42.02 -13.67
CA SER A 21 -3.86 40.85 -14.08
C SER A 21 -3.50 39.74 -13.10
N ILE A 22 -4.37 39.50 -12.12
CA ILE A 22 -4.38 38.22 -11.40
C ILE A 22 -4.71 37.22 -12.49
N GLY A 23 -3.67 36.55 -13.01
CA GLY A 23 -3.83 35.47 -13.95
C GLY A 23 -4.80 34.48 -13.36
N LYS A 24 -5.85 34.13 -14.12
CA LYS A 24 -6.70 32.99 -13.76
C LYS A 24 -5.76 31.80 -13.49
N PRO A 25 -5.92 31.08 -12.37
CA PRO A 25 -5.09 29.93 -12.11
C PRO A 25 -5.18 28.97 -13.29
N ASN A 26 -4.03 28.44 -13.70
CA ASN A 26 -3.93 27.52 -14.81
C ASN A 26 -4.73 26.25 -14.46
N MET A 27 -5.77 25.92 -15.24
CA MET A 27 -6.66 24.79 -14.94
C MET A 27 -5.92 23.44 -14.87
N ALA A 28 -4.73 23.33 -15.49
CA ALA A 28 -3.88 22.14 -15.40
C ALA A 28 -3.31 21.88 -13.99
N GLN A 29 -3.09 22.92 -13.17
CA GLN A 29 -2.66 22.75 -11.77
C GLN A 29 -3.82 22.51 -10.80
N LEU A 30 -5.06 22.76 -11.23
CA LEU A 30 -6.26 22.57 -10.42
C LEU A 30 -6.98 21.25 -10.71
N ALA A 31 -6.64 20.56 -11.81
CA ALA A 31 -7.28 19.29 -12.18
C ALA A 31 -7.19 18.19 -11.10
N PRO A 32 -6.05 17.99 -10.41
CA PRO A 32 -5.99 17.00 -9.33
C PRO A 32 -6.92 17.41 -8.18
N ILE A 33 -6.82 18.66 -7.70
CA ILE A 33 -7.61 19.21 -6.59
C ILE A 33 -9.11 19.20 -6.90
N ALA A 34 -9.49 19.48 -8.16
CA ALA A 34 -10.88 19.46 -8.61
C ALA A 34 -11.45 18.04 -8.65
N SER A 35 -10.66 17.02 -9.00
CA SER A 35 -11.07 15.63 -8.87
C SER A 35 -11.25 15.24 -7.39
N PHE A 36 -10.33 15.64 -6.50
CA PHE A 36 -10.42 15.31 -5.07
C PHE A 36 -11.65 15.91 -4.36
N LEU A 37 -12.05 17.14 -4.74
CA LEU A 37 -13.29 17.73 -4.23
C LEU A 37 -14.53 17.04 -4.81
N SER A 38 -14.50 16.61 -6.07
CA SER A 38 -15.63 15.91 -6.67
C SER A 38 -15.87 14.53 -6.07
N TRP A 39 -14.82 13.81 -5.65
CA TRP A 39 -14.97 12.49 -5.02
C TRP A 39 -15.67 12.58 -3.66
N ARG A 40 -15.32 13.57 -2.83
CA ARG A 40 -16.01 13.82 -1.55
C ARG A 40 -17.48 14.23 -1.70
N GLU A 41 -17.84 14.84 -2.82
CA GLU A 41 -19.19 15.32 -3.09
C GLU A 41 -20.07 14.28 -3.79
N HIS A 42 -19.49 13.37 -4.58
CA HIS A 42 -20.21 12.35 -5.35
C HIS A 42 -20.24 10.95 -4.70
N GLU A 43 -19.23 10.59 -3.90
CA GLU A 43 -19.15 9.29 -3.23
C GLU A 43 -19.13 9.49 -1.71
N SER A 44 -20.25 9.16 -1.06
CA SER A 44 -20.51 9.51 0.34
C SER A 44 -19.49 8.95 1.34
N HIS A 45 -18.84 7.85 0.98
CA HIS A 45 -17.87 7.16 1.82
C HIS A 45 -16.46 7.76 1.72
N CYS A 46 -16.09 8.40 0.61
CA CYS A 46 -14.76 9.02 0.43
C CYS A 46 -14.49 10.21 1.37
N GLY A 47 -15.52 10.70 2.09
CA GLY A 47 -15.42 11.70 3.15
C GLY A 47 -15.31 11.14 4.58
N GLY A 48 -15.14 9.82 4.74
CA GLY A 48 -15.00 9.16 6.04
C GLY A 48 -13.74 9.57 6.83
N GLN A 49 -13.67 9.14 8.09
CA GLN A 49 -12.56 9.51 9.00
C GLN A 49 -11.48 8.42 9.10
N HIS A 50 -11.71 7.26 8.51
CA HIS A 50 -10.79 6.12 8.50
C HIS A 50 -10.29 5.83 7.08
N GLN A 51 -10.17 6.88 6.26
CA GLN A 51 -9.75 6.80 4.88
C GLN A 51 -8.25 6.49 4.71
N SER A 52 -7.90 5.95 3.55
CA SER A 52 -6.53 5.61 3.11
C SER A 52 -6.22 6.27 1.76
N PRO A 53 -4.95 6.42 1.36
CA PRO A 53 -3.73 6.06 2.11
C PRO A 53 -3.44 7.06 3.26
N ILE A 54 -2.44 6.78 4.09
CA ILE A 54 -1.97 7.70 5.15
C ILE A 54 -0.47 7.95 5.06
N ASN A 55 -0.01 9.01 5.73
CA ASN A 55 1.40 9.14 6.10
C ASN A 55 1.65 8.37 7.41
N ILE A 56 2.52 7.37 7.35
CA ILE A 56 2.93 6.58 8.51
C ILE A 56 4.11 7.29 9.16
N GLU A 57 3.92 7.74 10.40
CA GLU A 57 5.00 8.27 11.23
C GLU A 57 5.60 7.12 12.05
N SER A 58 6.75 6.60 11.61
CA SER A 58 7.37 5.41 12.21
C SER A 58 7.71 5.61 13.69
N ALA A 59 8.10 6.83 14.06
CA ALA A 59 8.47 7.20 15.41
C ALA A 59 7.30 7.16 16.42
N THR A 60 6.05 7.26 15.95
CA THR A 60 4.85 7.23 16.80
C THR A 60 4.08 5.92 16.70
N ALA A 61 4.50 5.02 15.79
CA ALA A 61 3.90 3.70 15.65
C ALA A 61 4.11 2.85 16.92
N ILE A 62 3.05 2.15 17.33
CA ILE A 62 3.08 1.32 18.54
C ILE A 62 3.62 -0.07 18.20
N ILE A 63 4.70 -0.48 18.87
CA ILE A 63 5.25 -1.82 18.69
C ILE A 63 4.21 -2.87 19.09
N ALA A 64 3.95 -3.81 18.18
CA ALA A 64 3.03 -4.91 18.35
C ALA A 64 3.72 -6.24 18.05
N ASN A 65 3.50 -7.24 18.91
CA ASN A 65 4.02 -8.58 18.72
C ASN A 65 3.04 -9.43 17.91
N TYR A 66 2.85 -9.08 16.63
CA TYR A 66 2.05 -9.90 15.72
C TYR A 66 2.82 -11.17 15.33
N PRO A 67 2.14 -12.32 15.14
CA PRO A 67 2.77 -13.48 14.53
C PRO A 67 3.24 -13.16 13.10
N GLU A 68 4.14 -13.97 12.56
CA GLU A 68 4.54 -13.89 11.16
C GLU A 68 3.34 -14.18 10.25
N PHE A 69 3.38 -13.68 9.01
CA PHE A 69 2.43 -14.11 7.99
C PHE A 69 2.73 -15.55 7.58
N VAL A 70 1.66 -16.30 7.30
CA VAL A 70 1.75 -17.59 6.63
C VAL A 70 1.08 -17.43 5.28
N PHE A 71 1.90 -17.54 4.24
CA PHE A 71 1.51 -17.46 2.85
C PHE A 71 1.23 -18.87 2.32
N HIS A 72 -0.02 -19.15 1.99
CA HIS A 72 -0.43 -20.48 1.50
C HIS A 72 -0.55 -20.44 -0.02
N ASN A 73 0.14 -21.34 -0.69
CA ASN A 73 0.16 -21.49 -2.16
C ASN A 73 0.73 -20.26 -2.92
N TYR A 74 1.46 -19.36 -2.26
CA TYR A 74 2.11 -18.21 -2.91
C TYR A 74 3.29 -18.60 -3.79
N ASP A 75 3.88 -19.76 -3.51
CA ASP A 75 4.98 -20.37 -4.24
C ASP A 75 4.53 -21.15 -5.49
N LEU A 76 3.22 -21.38 -5.63
CA LEU A 76 2.65 -22.04 -6.78
C LEU A 76 2.46 -21.05 -7.93
N VAL A 77 2.60 -21.56 -9.16
CA VAL A 77 2.35 -20.80 -10.39
C VAL A 77 0.95 -21.11 -10.90
N PHE A 78 0.13 -20.06 -11.08
CA PHE A 78 -1.21 -20.17 -11.63
C PHE A 78 -1.30 -19.48 -13.00
N PRO A 79 -2.26 -19.84 -13.87
CA PRO A 79 -2.59 -19.03 -15.04
C PRO A 79 -3.00 -17.62 -14.59
N GLU A 80 -2.34 -16.61 -15.15
CA GLU A 80 -2.51 -15.21 -14.74
C GLU A 80 -2.81 -14.35 -15.96
N ARG A 81 -3.63 -13.32 -15.76
CA ARG A 81 -3.86 -12.28 -16.76
C ARG A 81 -3.59 -10.91 -16.18
N LEU A 82 -3.06 -10.04 -17.02
CA LEU A 82 -3.00 -8.60 -16.76
C LEU A 82 -4.25 -7.93 -17.33
N GLU A 83 -4.77 -6.94 -16.62
CA GLU A 83 -5.93 -6.17 -17.02
C GLU A 83 -5.66 -4.68 -16.80
N ASN A 84 -5.65 -3.88 -17.86
CA ASN A 84 -5.71 -2.43 -17.76
C ASN A 84 -7.18 -2.03 -17.63
N ASN A 85 -7.60 -1.60 -16.44
CA ASN A 85 -8.98 -1.20 -16.17
C ASN A 85 -9.24 0.30 -16.43
N GLY A 86 -8.26 1.02 -16.99
CA GLY A 86 -8.32 2.46 -17.23
C GLY A 86 -7.87 3.31 -16.04
N HIS A 87 -7.62 2.72 -14.87
CA HIS A 87 -7.13 3.40 -13.66
C HIS A 87 -5.79 2.82 -13.17
N THR A 88 -5.56 1.54 -13.40
CA THR A 88 -4.35 0.80 -13.03
C THR A 88 -4.19 -0.41 -13.96
N VAL A 89 -3.10 -1.14 -13.79
CA VAL A 89 -2.97 -2.51 -14.27
C VAL A 89 -3.14 -3.48 -13.10
N GLU A 90 -4.06 -4.42 -13.26
CA GLU A 90 -4.33 -5.47 -12.30
C GLU A 90 -3.77 -6.80 -12.80
N LEU A 91 -3.23 -7.63 -11.91
CA LEU A 91 -2.98 -9.04 -12.16
C LEU A 91 -4.02 -9.87 -11.42
N LYS A 92 -4.63 -10.81 -12.14
CA LYS A 92 -5.63 -11.75 -11.62
C LYS A 92 -5.27 -13.17 -12.00
N ILE A 93 -5.56 -14.10 -11.10
CA ILE A 93 -5.50 -15.53 -11.41
C ILE A 93 -6.73 -15.90 -12.26
N GLU A 94 -6.53 -16.66 -13.32
CA GLU A 94 -7.62 -17.21 -14.13
C GLU A 94 -8.11 -18.52 -13.52
N GLU A 95 -9.18 -18.44 -12.73
CA GLU A 95 -9.69 -19.58 -11.93
C GLU A 95 -10.23 -20.76 -12.76
N GLN A 96 -10.53 -20.54 -14.04
CA GLN A 96 -11.16 -21.55 -14.88
C GLN A 96 -10.24 -22.75 -15.11
N GLY A 97 -10.69 -23.92 -14.65
CA GLY A 97 -9.97 -25.18 -14.84
C GLY A 97 -8.85 -25.42 -13.82
N ILE A 98 -8.70 -24.54 -12.83
CA ILE A 98 -7.81 -24.76 -11.69
C ILE A 98 -8.47 -25.76 -10.72
N SER A 99 -7.73 -26.79 -10.34
CA SER A 99 -8.14 -27.76 -9.31
C SER A 99 -7.39 -27.60 -7.99
N ALA A 100 -6.28 -26.85 -8.00
CA ALA A 100 -5.54 -26.47 -6.82
C ALA A 100 -6.27 -25.35 -6.05
N GLU A 101 -6.01 -25.28 -4.76
CA GLU A 101 -6.53 -24.20 -3.92
C GLU A 101 -5.80 -22.89 -4.25
N LEU A 102 -6.57 -21.82 -4.44
CA LEU A 102 -6.02 -20.48 -4.73
C LEU A 102 -5.23 -19.92 -3.54
N PRO A 103 -4.30 -18.97 -3.78
CA PRO A 103 -3.51 -18.37 -2.70
C PRO A 103 -4.35 -17.69 -1.63
N PHE A 104 -3.88 -17.79 -0.39
CA PHE A 104 -4.48 -17.09 0.75
C PHE A 104 -3.46 -16.82 1.85
N ILE A 105 -3.79 -15.89 2.74
CA ILE A 105 -2.96 -15.50 3.87
C ILE A 105 -3.65 -15.77 5.21
N THR A 106 -2.83 -16.05 6.21
CA THR A 106 -3.18 -16.12 7.63
C THR A 106 -2.02 -15.56 8.45
N GLY A 107 -2.18 -15.38 9.76
CA GLY A 107 -1.12 -14.83 10.60
C GLY A 107 -0.98 -13.32 10.43
N GLY A 108 0.18 -12.74 10.74
CA GLY A 108 0.37 -11.29 10.68
C GLY A 108 -0.54 -10.48 11.60
N GLY A 109 -1.21 -11.12 12.57
CA GLY A 109 -2.23 -10.50 13.41
C GLY A 109 -3.65 -10.45 12.81
N LEU A 110 -3.87 -11.07 11.64
CA LEU A 110 -5.20 -11.34 11.11
C LEU A 110 -5.84 -12.51 11.87
N THR A 111 -7.11 -12.40 12.23
CA THR A 111 -7.84 -13.43 12.99
C THR A 111 -8.40 -14.54 12.11
N ASP A 112 -8.61 -14.25 10.84
CA ASP A 112 -9.27 -15.12 9.87
C ASP A 112 -8.34 -15.44 8.69
N ARG A 113 -8.84 -16.30 7.80
CA ARG A 113 -8.24 -16.57 6.49
C ARG A 113 -8.70 -15.52 5.48
N TYR A 114 -7.74 -14.94 4.76
CA TYR A 114 -8.00 -13.98 3.69
C TYR A 114 -7.53 -14.52 2.33
N ASN A 115 -8.46 -14.71 1.41
CA ASN A 115 -8.20 -15.28 0.08
C ASN A 115 -7.74 -14.19 -0.88
N PHE A 116 -6.71 -14.46 -1.68
CA PHE A 116 -6.21 -13.54 -2.71
C PHE A 116 -7.28 -13.27 -3.78
N VAL A 117 -7.37 -12.02 -4.23
CA VAL A 117 -8.31 -11.57 -5.27
C VAL A 117 -7.55 -11.10 -6.50
N GLN A 118 -6.67 -10.12 -6.29
CA GLN A 118 -5.90 -9.45 -7.34
C GLN A 118 -4.72 -8.72 -6.72
N LEU A 119 -3.77 -8.32 -7.56
CA LEU A 119 -2.85 -7.24 -7.22
C LEU A 119 -2.89 -6.14 -8.26
N HIS A 120 -2.53 -4.92 -7.87
CA HIS A 120 -2.52 -3.76 -8.77
C HIS A 120 -1.46 -2.74 -8.33
N PHE A 121 -1.20 -1.76 -9.19
CA PHE A 121 -0.08 -0.84 -9.02
C PHE A 121 -0.54 0.62 -9.01
N HIS A 122 0.10 1.40 -8.16
CA HIS A 122 0.06 2.86 -8.18
C HIS A 122 1.45 3.37 -8.54
N TRP A 123 1.50 4.40 -9.37
CA TRP A 123 2.74 5.03 -9.79
C TRP A 123 2.50 6.52 -10.04
N GLY A 124 3.61 7.25 -10.14
CA GLY A 124 3.60 8.65 -10.52
C GLY A 124 4.65 8.95 -11.57
N GLN A 125 4.67 10.20 -12.00
CA GLN A 125 5.49 10.66 -13.12
C GLN A 125 7.01 10.61 -12.83
N SER A 126 7.41 10.62 -11.56
CA SER A 126 8.80 10.67 -11.10
C SER A 126 9.02 9.75 -9.88
N PHE A 127 9.84 10.15 -8.92
CA PHE A 127 10.10 9.40 -7.67
C PHE A 127 8.96 9.49 -6.64
N SER A 128 7.83 10.09 -7.00
CA SER A 128 6.64 10.27 -6.16
C SER A 128 5.47 9.55 -6.82
N GLY A 129 5.15 8.36 -6.34
CA GLY A 129 4.13 7.50 -6.94
C GLY A 129 3.56 6.40 -6.04
N SER A 130 4.03 6.26 -4.80
CA SER A 130 3.33 5.51 -3.77
C SER A 130 2.14 6.30 -3.26
N GLU A 131 1.09 5.59 -2.85
CA GLU A 131 -0.08 6.17 -2.20
C GLU A 131 0.24 6.47 -0.73
N HIS A 132 0.80 5.48 -0.04
CA HIS A 132 1.32 5.62 1.31
C HIS A 132 2.60 6.44 1.32
N ARG A 133 2.83 7.07 2.48
CA ARG A 133 4.10 7.70 2.83
C ARG A 133 4.65 7.06 4.09
N ILE A 134 5.96 6.99 4.19
CA ILE A 134 6.67 6.61 5.42
C ILE A 134 7.55 7.79 5.80
N ASP A 135 7.30 8.37 6.97
CA ASP A 135 8.00 9.55 7.50
C ASP A 135 8.01 10.75 6.53
N GLY A 136 6.92 10.92 5.78
CA GLY A 136 6.72 11.98 4.79
C GLY A 136 7.22 11.64 3.38
N GLU A 137 8.03 10.60 3.24
CA GLU A 137 8.65 10.18 1.97
C GLU A 137 7.69 9.34 1.12
N GLN A 138 7.75 9.53 -0.20
CA GLN A 138 7.08 8.67 -1.19
C GLN A 138 8.10 7.83 -1.94
N TYR A 139 7.63 6.70 -2.41
CA TYR A 139 8.35 5.83 -3.34
C TYR A 139 7.89 6.07 -4.77
N PRO A 140 8.69 5.70 -5.79
CA PRO A 140 8.32 5.79 -7.21
C PRO A 140 7.00 5.10 -7.60
N ALA A 141 6.65 4.02 -6.91
CA ALA A 141 5.41 3.28 -7.11
C ALA A 141 5.05 2.48 -5.84
N GLU A 142 3.84 1.93 -5.80
CA GLU A 142 3.35 1.04 -4.75
C GLU A 142 2.51 -0.09 -5.34
N LEU A 143 2.71 -1.30 -4.84
CA LEU A 143 1.96 -2.50 -5.20
C LEU A 143 0.96 -2.79 -4.09
N HIS A 144 -0.30 -2.99 -4.48
CA HIS A 144 -1.37 -3.46 -3.61
C HIS A 144 -1.71 -4.91 -3.92
N MET A 145 -1.60 -5.80 -2.92
CA MET A 145 -2.16 -7.16 -3.02
C MET A 145 -3.43 -7.27 -2.18
N VAL A 146 -4.55 -7.55 -2.83
CA VAL A 146 -5.88 -7.51 -2.23
C VAL A 146 -6.36 -8.90 -1.87
N HIS A 147 -6.85 -9.04 -0.65
CA HIS A 147 -7.42 -10.28 -0.13
C HIS A 147 -8.76 -10.00 0.55
N TYR A 148 -9.66 -10.98 0.53
CA TYR A 148 -10.95 -10.88 1.20
C TYR A 148 -11.10 -11.92 2.30
N ASN A 149 -11.78 -11.54 3.38
CA ASN A 149 -12.02 -12.42 4.51
C ASN A 149 -13.00 -13.52 4.11
N SER A 150 -12.49 -14.75 4.09
CA SER A 150 -13.24 -15.93 3.63
C SER A 150 -14.46 -16.24 4.50
N LYS A 151 -14.56 -15.71 5.72
CA LYS A 151 -15.72 -15.89 6.60
C LYS A 151 -17.02 -15.31 6.02
N TYR A 152 -16.90 -14.35 5.10
CA TYR A 152 -18.04 -13.73 4.42
C TYR A 152 -18.44 -14.43 3.11
N GLY A 153 -17.77 -15.54 2.75
CA GLY A 153 -18.10 -16.32 1.57
C GLY A 153 -17.51 -15.75 0.28
N THR A 154 -17.92 -14.53 -0.11
CA THR A 154 -17.51 -13.89 -1.36
C THR A 154 -16.80 -12.55 -1.13
N PHE A 155 -16.00 -12.12 -2.11
CA PHE A 155 -15.38 -10.79 -2.13
C PHE A 155 -16.43 -9.69 -1.97
N THR A 156 -17.53 -9.76 -2.73
CA THR A 156 -18.59 -8.74 -2.71
C THR A 156 -19.29 -8.65 -1.35
N GLU A 157 -19.56 -9.78 -0.69
CA GLU A 157 -20.16 -9.77 0.65
C GLU A 157 -19.19 -9.19 1.69
N ALA A 158 -17.89 -9.46 1.54
CA ALA A 158 -16.86 -8.95 2.45
C ALA A 158 -16.78 -7.41 2.47
N LEU A 159 -17.05 -6.73 1.35
CA LEU A 159 -17.02 -5.25 1.24
C LEU A 159 -18.00 -4.51 2.18
N SER A 160 -18.91 -5.24 2.83
CA SER A 160 -19.88 -4.67 3.77
C SER A 160 -19.40 -4.67 5.22
N TYR A 161 -18.15 -5.09 5.49
CA TYR A 161 -17.63 -5.32 6.85
C TYR A 161 -16.26 -4.66 7.05
N GLU A 162 -16.02 -4.10 8.24
CA GLU A 162 -14.80 -3.36 8.58
C GLU A 162 -13.49 -4.18 8.47
N ASP A 163 -13.58 -5.52 8.59
CA ASP A 163 -12.48 -6.45 8.40
C ASP A 163 -12.64 -7.34 7.15
N GLY A 164 -13.45 -6.86 6.21
CA GLY A 164 -13.79 -7.52 4.96
C GLY A 164 -12.57 -7.77 4.09
N LEU A 165 -11.62 -6.84 4.07
CA LEU A 165 -10.43 -6.92 3.25
C LEU A 165 -9.15 -6.88 4.09
N ALA A 166 -8.12 -7.54 3.58
CA ALA A 166 -6.73 -7.35 4.03
C ALA A 166 -5.89 -7.01 2.81
N VAL A 167 -5.23 -5.85 2.84
CA VAL A 167 -4.42 -5.36 1.71
C VAL A 167 -2.98 -5.18 2.13
N PHE A 168 -2.07 -5.70 1.31
CA PHE A 168 -0.64 -5.43 1.44
C PHE A 168 -0.28 -4.20 0.61
N GLY A 169 0.28 -3.18 1.26
CA GLY A 169 0.97 -2.06 0.61
C GLY A 169 2.46 -2.34 0.55
N ILE A 170 3.00 -2.45 -0.66
CA ILE A 170 4.41 -2.77 -0.91
C ILE A 170 5.04 -1.63 -1.70
N MET A 171 5.92 -0.89 -1.04
CA MET A 171 6.66 0.19 -1.66
C MET A 171 7.57 -0.32 -2.78
N ILE A 172 7.66 0.42 -3.89
CA ILE A 172 8.52 0.09 -5.01
C ILE A 172 9.59 1.16 -5.19
N GLU A 173 10.84 0.80 -5.00
CA GLU A 173 12.00 1.65 -5.24
C GLU A 173 12.69 1.37 -6.58
N LEU A 174 13.59 2.28 -6.97
CA LEU A 174 14.35 2.17 -8.21
C LEU A 174 15.76 1.65 -7.96
N GLN A 175 16.16 0.68 -8.77
CA GLN A 175 17.52 0.15 -8.83
C GLN A 175 18.05 0.09 -10.26
N SER A 176 19.36 -0.18 -10.39
CA SER A 176 20.03 -0.22 -11.70
C SER A 176 19.66 -1.44 -12.56
N ARG A 177 19.28 -2.56 -11.93
CA ARG A 177 19.01 -3.83 -12.61
C ARG A 177 17.52 -4.10 -12.65
N ASP A 178 17.09 -4.78 -13.70
CA ASP A 178 15.71 -5.25 -13.77
C ASP A 178 15.45 -6.29 -12.67
N ASN A 179 14.30 -6.17 -12.03
CA ASN A 179 13.73 -7.22 -11.21
C ASN A 179 13.23 -8.36 -12.12
N ILE A 180 13.64 -9.59 -11.82
CA ILE A 180 13.36 -10.75 -12.66
C ILE A 180 11.87 -11.07 -12.69
N ALA A 181 11.19 -11.02 -11.54
CA ALA A 181 9.74 -11.28 -11.44
C ALA A 181 8.94 -10.29 -12.30
N PHE A 182 9.29 -9.01 -12.23
CA PHE A 182 8.63 -7.94 -13.00
C PHE A 182 8.88 -8.01 -14.52
N ARG A 183 9.85 -8.81 -15.01
CA ARG A 183 10.02 -8.99 -16.46
C ARG A 183 8.81 -9.65 -17.12
N HIS A 184 8.07 -10.44 -16.35
CA HIS A 184 6.87 -11.11 -16.82
C HIS A 184 5.64 -10.20 -16.75
N LEU A 185 5.60 -9.32 -15.74
CA LEU A 185 4.51 -8.37 -15.52
C LEU A 185 4.51 -7.19 -16.50
N GLU A 186 5.59 -6.96 -17.23
CA GLU A 186 5.73 -5.81 -18.12
C GLU A 186 5.27 -6.08 -19.58
N GLN A 187 4.36 -7.05 -19.77
CA GLN A 187 3.74 -7.44 -21.05
C GLN A 187 2.55 -6.53 -21.42
N PHE A 188 2.79 -5.22 -21.48
CA PHE A 188 1.69 -4.25 -21.66
C PHE A 188 1.30 -3.97 -23.10
N ASP A 189 2.06 -4.44 -24.10
CA ASP A 189 1.89 -4.04 -25.51
C ASP A 189 0.46 -4.27 -26.03
N ASN A 190 -0.24 -5.30 -25.53
CA ASN A 190 -1.62 -5.63 -25.91
C ASN A 190 -2.70 -4.92 -25.08
N ILE A 191 -2.33 -4.30 -23.94
CA ILE A 191 -3.25 -3.67 -22.99
C ILE A 191 -2.96 -2.18 -22.75
N ILE A 192 -2.14 -1.57 -23.60
CA ILE A 192 -1.82 -0.13 -23.52
C ILE A 192 -3.10 0.71 -23.53
N ASP A 193 -4.01 0.43 -24.46
CA ASP A 193 -5.24 1.18 -24.67
C ASP A 193 -6.45 0.29 -24.34
N PRO A 194 -7.09 0.50 -23.18
CA PRO A 194 -8.17 -0.38 -22.72
C PRO A 194 -9.43 -0.29 -23.59
N SER A 195 -9.55 0.73 -24.45
CA SER A 195 -10.63 0.82 -25.45
C SER A 195 -10.46 -0.14 -26.63
N ILE A 196 -9.24 -0.64 -26.86
CA ILE A 196 -8.91 -1.60 -27.93
C ILE A 196 -8.91 -3.02 -27.38
N ALA A 197 -8.11 -3.24 -26.34
CA ALA A 197 -8.04 -4.47 -25.57
C ALA A 197 -7.58 -4.14 -24.15
N ASN A 198 -8.29 -4.66 -23.17
CA ASN A 198 -8.07 -4.32 -21.77
C ASN A 198 -7.40 -5.46 -20.99
N SER A 199 -7.24 -6.66 -21.56
CA SER A 199 -6.65 -7.80 -20.87
C SER A 199 -5.77 -8.66 -21.78
N ASP A 200 -4.74 -9.27 -21.17
CA ASP A 200 -3.84 -10.22 -21.84
C ASP A 200 -3.34 -11.28 -20.85
N THR A 201 -3.40 -12.55 -21.25
CA THR A 201 -2.92 -13.67 -20.42
C THR A 201 -1.40 -13.72 -20.46
N LEU A 202 -0.78 -13.85 -19.30
CA LEU A 202 0.67 -13.94 -19.20
C LEU A 202 1.18 -15.21 -19.87
N LYS A 203 2.15 -15.03 -20.78
CA LYS A 203 2.86 -16.17 -21.39
C LYS A 203 3.64 -16.98 -20.34
N TYR A 204 4.13 -16.30 -19.31
CA TYR A 204 4.89 -16.87 -18.21
C TYR A 204 4.38 -16.22 -16.93
N SER A 205 3.51 -16.92 -16.22
CA SER A 205 3.02 -16.51 -14.90
C SER A 205 4.14 -16.51 -13.85
N VAL A 206 3.92 -15.80 -12.76
CA VAL A 206 4.90 -15.59 -11.68
C VAL A 206 4.29 -16.00 -10.34
N PRO A 207 4.97 -16.79 -9.49
CA PRO A 207 4.51 -17.03 -8.14
C PRO A 207 4.30 -15.71 -7.39
N LEU A 208 3.20 -15.57 -6.64
CA LEU A 208 2.96 -14.35 -5.85
C LEU A 208 4.07 -14.08 -4.82
N SER A 209 4.76 -15.13 -4.36
CA SER A 209 5.92 -15.00 -3.47
C SER A 209 7.05 -14.15 -4.06
N ASP A 210 7.23 -14.17 -5.39
CA ASP A 210 8.28 -13.44 -6.08
C ASP A 210 7.95 -11.93 -6.21
N LEU A 211 6.73 -11.54 -5.83
CA LEU A 211 6.24 -10.17 -5.83
C LEU A 211 6.13 -9.58 -4.40
N LEU A 212 6.51 -10.36 -3.38
CA LEU A 212 6.65 -9.87 -2.01
C LEU A 212 8.05 -9.26 -1.77
N PRO A 213 8.20 -8.39 -0.76
CA PRO A 213 9.52 -7.99 -0.28
C PRO A 213 10.35 -9.16 0.21
N ASP A 214 11.68 -9.03 0.15
CA ASP A 214 12.62 -10.01 0.72
C ASP A 214 12.42 -10.24 2.22
N ASN A 215 11.85 -9.25 2.92
CA ASN A 215 11.49 -9.31 4.33
C ASN A 215 10.02 -8.96 4.53
N THR A 216 9.22 -9.97 4.87
CA THR A 216 7.80 -9.83 5.23
C THR A 216 7.56 -9.85 6.73
N ASP A 217 8.62 -9.90 7.54
CA ASP A 217 8.51 -9.93 9.00
C ASP A 217 8.18 -8.53 9.53
N SER A 218 8.76 -7.48 8.98
CA SER A 218 8.54 -6.13 9.49
C SER A 218 7.51 -5.36 8.67
N PHE A 219 6.51 -4.81 9.36
CA PHE A 219 5.40 -4.10 8.71
C PHE A 219 4.63 -3.20 9.68
N PHE A 220 3.96 -2.21 9.11
CA PHE A 220 2.96 -1.38 9.77
C PHE A 220 1.56 -1.97 9.57
N ARG A 221 0.67 -1.77 10.55
CA ARG A 221 -0.71 -2.25 10.55
C ARG A 221 -1.66 -1.14 10.99
N TYR A 222 -2.72 -0.91 10.24
CA TYR A 222 -3.82 0.00 10.63
C TYR A 222 -5.13 -0.37 9.92
N ASN A 223 -6.27 0.08 10.46
CA ASN A 223 -7.57 -0.05 9.80
C ASN A 223 -7.83 1.17 8.91
N GLY A 224 -8.24 0.93 7.69
CA GLY A 224 -8.34 1.94 6.65
C GLY A 224 -9.47 1.68 5.67
N SER A 225 -9.27 2.13 4.44
CA SER A 225 -10.26 2.09 3.38
C SER A 225 -9.65 1.61 2.07
N LEU A 226 -10.50 1.32 1.10
CA LEU A 226 -10.11 1.35 -0.30
C LEU A 226 -9.58 2.76 -0.68
N THR A 227 -8.60 2.80 -1.58
CA THR A 227 -8.01 4.05 -2.10
C THR A 227 -8.58 4.45 -3.46
N THR A 228 -9.45 3.63 -4.04
CA THR A 228 -10.16 3.86 -5.31
C THR A 228 -11.61 3.41 -5.20
N GLY A 229 -12.47 3.90 -6.11
CA GLY A 229 -13.91 3.61 -6.10
C GLY A 229 -14.57 4.13 -4.82
N ASP A 230 -15.58 3.39 -4.33
CA ASP A 230 -16.46 3.79 -3.22
C ASP A 230 -15.76 4.07 -1.86
N CYS A 231 -14.43 3.95 -1.75
CA CYS A 231 -13.68 4.34 -0.55
C CYS A 231 -14.17 3.68 0.76
N ASN A 232 -14.75 2.48 0.68
CA ASN A 232 -15.27 1.77 1.85
C ASN A 232 -14.20 1.60 2.93
N GLU A 233 -14.57 1.81 4.20
CA GLU A 233 -13.69 1.66 5.37
C GLU A 233 -13.69 0.20 5.85
N ASP A 234 -13.30 -0.71 4.95
CA ASP A 234 -13.38 -2.17 5.08
C ASP A 234 -12.02 -2.88 5.01
N VAL A 235 -10.92 -2.12 5.08
CA VAL A 235 -9.56 -2.63 4.84
C VAL A 235 -8.71 -2.68 6.10
N ILE A 236 -8.16 -3.85 6.40
CA ILE A 236 -7.01 -4.01 7.29
C ILE A 236 -5.72 -3.88 6.47
N TRP A 237 -5.04 -2.76 6.60
CA TRP A 237 -3.80 -2.49 5.88
C TRP A 237 -2.59 -3.13 6.55
N THR A 238 -1.72 -3.70 5.73
CA THR A 238 -0.36 -4.09 6.11
C THR A 238 0.61 -3.40 5.15
N VAL A 239 1.36 -2.42 5.62
CA VAL A 239 2.36 -1.72 4.80
C VAL A 239 3.73 -2.24 5.19
N PHE A 240 4.38 -2.98 4.30
CA PHE A 240 5.73 -3.50 4.56
C PHE A 240 6.74 -2.35 4.59
N ASP A 241 7.71 -2.42 5.52
CA ASP A 241 8.77 -1.41 5.64
C ASP A 241 9.99 -1.71 4.75
N THR A 242 10.00 -2.88 4.11
CA THR A 242 11.00 -3.29 3.13
C THR A 242 10.41 -3.12 1.72
N PRO A 243 10.99 -2.27 0.86
CA PRO A 243 10.50 -2.09 -0.50
C PRO A 243 10.93 -3.25 -1.42
N ILE A 244 10.25 -3.38 -2.55
CA ILE A 244 10.75 -4.13 -3.71
C ILE A 244 11.45 -3.16 -4.67
N ALA A 245 12.52 -3.62 -5.33
CA ALA A 245 13.28 -2.77 -6.23
C ALA A 245 13.07 -3.18 -7.69
N ILE A 246 12.73 -2.23 -8.58
CA ILE A 246 12.62 -2.43 -10.04
C ILE A 246 13.52 -1.45 -10.80
N SER A 247 13.73 -1.64 -12.09
CA SER A 247 14.47 -0.65 -12.90
C SER A 247 13.57 0.47 -13.42
N GLU A 248 14.17 1.63 -13.71
CA GLU A 248 13.48 2.75 -14.39
C GLU A 248 12.85 2.29 -15.72
N ARG A 249 13.50 1.34 -16.42
CA ARG A 249 12.99 0.76 -17.67
C ARG A 249 11.68 0.00 -17.44
N GLN A 250 11.57 -0.73 -16.34
CA GLN A 250 10.36 -1.45 -15.97
C GLN A 250 9.24 -0.47 -15.60
N LEU A 251 9.53 0.50 -14.72
CA LEU A 251 8.56 1.53 -14.32
C LEU A 251 8.06 2.36 -15.52
N ALA A 252 8.93 2.69 -16.46
CA ALA A 252 8.58 3.43 -17.67
C ALA A 252 7.57 2.69 -18.58
N LYS A 253 7.37 1.38 -18.42
CA LYS A 253 6.32 0.66 -19.14
C LYS A 253 4.94 0.88 -18.51
N PHE A 254 4.83 0.95 -17.19
CA PHE A 254 3.57 1.27 -16.51
C PHE A 254 3.04 2.63 -16.94
N ARG A 255 3.93 3.64 -17.01
CA ARG A 255 3.63 5.00 -17.46
C ARG A 255 3.17 5.14 -18.92
N ARG A 256 3.18 4.05 -19.72
CA ARG A 256 2.67 4.05 -21.10
C ARG A 256 1.20 3.66 -21.19
N LEU A 257 0.65 3.03 -20.15
CA LEU A 257 -0.75 2.63 -20.11
C LEU A 257 -1.64 3.85 -20.26
N ARG A 258 -2.84 3.64 -20.79
CA ARG A 258 -3.83 4.70 -21.02
C ARG A 258 -5.10 4.45 -20.22
N ASP A 259 -5.79 5.55 -19.95
CA ASP A 259 -7.15 5.54 -19.42
C ASP A 259 -8.18 5.22 -20.52
N GLU A 260 -9.45 5.09 -20.13
CA GLU A 260 -10.57 4.87 -21.04
C GLU A 260 -10.82 6.02 -22.04
N HIS A 261 -10.20 7.17 -21.83
CA HIS A 261 -10.26 8.34 -22.71
C HIS A 261 -9.05 8.44 -23.65
N GLY A 262 -8.11 7.50 -23.58
CA GLY A 262 -6.90 7.44 -24.39
C GLY A 262 -5.77 8.36 -23.91
N ASN A 263 -5.88 8.96 -22.72
CA ASN A 263 -4.80 9.73 -22.11
C ASN A 263 -3.80 8.79 -21.44
N GLU A 264 -2.52 9.18 -21.39
CA GLU A 264 -1.50 8.43 -20.65
C GLU A 264 -1.79 8.49 -19.14
N LEU A 265 -1.80 7.33 -18.49
CA LEU A 265 -1.85 7.18 -17.02
C LEU A 265 -0.49 7.55 -16.44
N VAL A 266 -0.19 8.84 -16.41
CA VAL A 266 1.08 9.38 -15.90
C VAL A 266 1.19 9.31 -14.38
N GLU A 267 0.06 9.38 -13.69
CA GLU A 267 -0.08 9.21 -12.24
C GLU A 267 -1.47 8.64 -11.92
N ASN A 268 -1.53 7.76 -10.92
CA ASN A 268 -2.77 7.13 -10.47
C ASN A 268 -2.79 6.94 -8.95
N VAL A 269 -2.39 7.99 -8.22
CA VAL A 269 -2.30 8.00 -6.75
C VAL A 269 -3.39 8.86 -6.12
N ARG A 270 -3.99 8.37 -5.05
CA ARG A 270 -4.82 9.14 -4.13
C ARG A 270 -3.93 9.88 -3.14
N LEU A 271 -4.31 11.11 -2.80
CA LEU A 271 -3.63 11.87 -1.75
C LEU A 271 -3.78 11.20 -0.38
N THR A 272 -2.75 11.34 0.47
CA THR A 272 -2.81 10.90 1.87
C THR A 272 -3.95 11.58 2.62
N GLN A 273 -4.65 10.78 3.41
CA GLN A 273 -5.75 11.18 4.27
C GLN A 273 -5.26 11.37 5.70
N LEU A 274 -6.05 12.06 6.52
CA LEU A 274 -5.69 12.29 7.92
C LEU A 274 -5.81 10.99 8.72
N LEU A 275 -4.91 10.80 9.69
CA LEU A 275 -4.94 9.64 10.56
C LEU A 275 -6.17 9.62 11.48
N HIS A 276 -6.66 10.81 11.86
CA HIS A 276 -7.74 10.99 12.83
C HIS A 276 -7.44 10.34 14.18
N ASP A 277 -8.34 9.50 14.70
CA ASP A 277 -8.23 8.81 15.99
C ASP A 277 -7.58 7.42 15.88
N ARG A 278 -7.19 7.00 14.67
CA ARG A 278 -6.54 5.71 14.43
C ARG A 278 -5.11 5.69 14.98
N VAL A 279 -4.65 4.48 15.22
CA VAL A 279 -3.29 4.18 15.64
C VAL A 279 -2.64 3.28 14.61
N VAL A 280 -1.38 3.57 14.28
CA VAL A 280 -0.55 2.67 13.47
C VAL A 280 0.24 1.77 14.42
N MET A 281 0.13 0.47 14.19
CA MET A 281 0.91 -0.55 14.90
C MET A 281 2.13 -0.91 14.04
N TYR A 282 3.25 -1.29 14.66
CA TYR A 282 4.45 -1.73 13.96
C TYR A 282 4.90 -3.09 14.48
N ARG A 283 5.02 -4.08 13.60
CA ARG A 283 5.71 -5.33 13.87
C ARG A 283 7.17 -5.17 13.48
N PRO A 284 8.13 -5.18 14.42
CA PRO A 284 9.54 -5.21 14.08
C PRO A 284 9.96 -6.62 13.62
N GLN A 285 11.07 -6.70 12.88
CA GLN A 285 11.66 -7.99 12.53
C GLN A 285 12.06 -8.77 13.78
N SER A 286 11.81 -10.08 13.78
CA SER A 286 12.20 -11.00 14.83
C SER A 286 13.73 -11.01 14.97
N ASN A 287 14.30 -10.52 16.07
CA ASN A 287 15.75 -10.68 16.31
C ASN A 287 16.06 -12.17 16.58
N PRO A 288 16.86 -12.86 15.75
CA PRO A 288 17.17 -14.29 15.92
C PRO A 288 17.95 -14.60 17.23
N SER A 289 18.41 -13.58 17.95
CA SER A 289 19.13 -13.69 19.23
C SER A 289 18.24 -13.62 20.47
N SER A 290 16.91 -13.60 20.32
CA SER A 290 16.00 -13.63 21.48
C SER A 290 15.71 -15.09 21.82
N PRO A 291 16.24 -15.66 22.93
CA PRO A 291 15.86 -17.02 23.30
C PRO A 291 14.36 -17.02 23.55
N SER A 292 13.65 -17.90 22.85
CA SER A 292 12.26 -18.17 23.15
C SER A 292 12.16 -18.49 24.64
N LEU A 293 11.36 -17.72 25.37
CA LEU A 293 10.88 -18.12 26.69
C LEU A 293 9.94 -19.30 26.47
N SER A 294 10.53 -20.45 26.17
CA SER A 294 9.86 -21.73 26.30
C SER A 294 9.47 -21.84 27.77
N ASN A 295 8.16 -21.97 27.99
CA ASN A 295 7.57 -22.27 29.29
C ASN A 295 8.40 -23.39 29.95
N PRO A 296 8.89 -23.21 31.19
CA PRO A 296 9.32 -24.35 31.95
C PRO A 296 8.06 -25.13 32.30
N SER A 297 7.76 -26.17 31.52
CA SER A 297 7.02 -27.32 32.01
C SER A 297 7.88 -27.95 33.10
N SER A 298 7.82 -27.37 34.30
CA SER A 298 8.33 -27.98 35.51
C SER A 298 7.58 -29.29 35.72
N PRO A 299 8.24 -30.47 35.71
CA PRO A 299 7.68 -31.60 36.41
C PRO A 299 7.84 -31.31 37.90
N LEU A 300 6.73 -31.34 38.63
CA LEU A 300 6.74 -31.48 40.09
C LEU A 300 7.52 -32.75 40.45
N LEU A 301 8.81 -32.61 40.77
CA LEU A 301 9.59 -33.63 41.42
C LEU A 301 9.24 -33.61 42.91
N SER A 302 8.49 -34.62 43.34
CA SER A 302 8.31 -34.95 44.75
C SER A 302 9.64 -35.44 45.32
N LEU A 303 10.20 -34.73 46.30
CA LEU A 303 11.13 -35.29 47.30
C LEU A 303 10.33 -36.31 48.14
N PRO A 304 10.85 -37.52 48.40
CA PRO A 304 12.13 -37.70 49.08
C PRO A 304 13.04 -38.76 48.45
N ASP A 305 14.34 -38.50 48.43
CA ASP A 305 15.41 -39.47 48.70
C ASP A 305 16.75 -38.72 48.64
N LEU A 306 16.94 -37.86 49.65
CA LEU A 306 18.29 -37.46 50.05
C LEU A 306 18.73 -38.52 51.08
N ILE A 307 19.64 -39.42 50.69
CA ILE A 307 20.73 -39.99 51.51
C ILE A 307 21.37 -41.14 50.71
N SER A 308 22.65 -40.94 50.37
CA SER A 308 23.75 -41.93 50.26
C SER A 308 24.62 -41.70 49.02
N ALA A 309 25.62 -40.85 49.17
CA ALA A 309 26.88 -40.93 48.43
C ALA A 309 27.91 -39.99 49.08
N ILE A 310 28.42 -40.39 50.25
CA ILE A 310 29.75 -39.97 50.69
C ILE A 310 30.55 -41.26 50.85
N GLU A 311 31.27 -41.64 49.81
CA GLU A 311 32.44 -42.52 49.95
C GLU A 311 33.51 -42.09 48.94
N PHE A 312 34.66 -41.70 49.49
CA PHE A 312 35.99 -41.70 48.89
C PHE A 312 36.96 -41.87 50.07
N PRO A 313 38.19 -42.39 49.86
CA PRO A 313 38.54 -43.73 49.43
C PRO A 313 39.45 -44.41 50.49
N LEU A 314 39.69 -45.72 50.41
CA LEU A 314 40.87 -46.31 51.05
C LEU A 314 41.58 -47.25 50.06
N GLU A 315 42.89 -46.97 49.94
CA GLU A 315 43.99 -47.61 49.19
C GLU A 315 44.15 -47.28 47.70
#